data_AF-A0A0N4VYW4-F1
#
_entry.id   AF-A0A0N4VYW4-F1
#
_cell.length_a   1.000
_cell.length_b   1.000
_cell.length_c   1.000
_cell.angle_alpha   90.00
_cell.angle_beta   90.00
_cell.angle_gamma   90.00
#
_symmetry.space_group_name_H-M   'P 1'
#
loop_
_entity.id
_entity.type
_entity.pdbx_description
1 polymer ?
#
loop_
_entity_poly.entity_id
_entity_poly.type
_entity_poly.pdbx_seq_one_letter_code
_entity_poly.pdbx_strand_id
1 'polypeptide(L)'
;MYGQNDGNAVPDHDYPSEEGWPVGFVPVPIHTVENHIDYVLNPGADCERQGQLWEMAKTSPEVNAFMNRPDVVALLKKLSEVTGINVTIDNLWIIGDPLLVEVG
;
A
#
# COMPACT_ATOMS: atom_id res chain seq x y z
N MET A 1 -16.64 13.36 -4.51
CA MET A 1 -17.53 13.77 -3.40
C MET A 1 -17.90 15.23 -3.66
N TYR A 2 -18.97 15.48 -4.40
CA TYR A 2 -19.54 16.82 -4.50
C TYR A 2 -20.58 16.96 -3.38
N GLY A 3 -20.73 18.16 -2.82
CA GLY A 3 -21.88 18.44 -1.96
C GLY A 3 -23.17 18.22 -2.72
N GLN A 4 -24.27 18.00 -1.99
CA GLN A 4 -25.58 17.88 -2.60
C GLN A 4 -25.92 19.20 -3.31
N ASN A 5 -26.37 19.13 -4.58
CA ASN A 5 -26.82 20.31 -5.32
C ASN A 5 -28.29 20.61 -4.97
N ASP A 6 -28.55 20.75 -3.68
CA ASP A 6 -29.86 21.07 -3.10
C ASP A 6 -29.94 22.53 -2.62
N GLY A 7 -28.88 23.31 -2.85
CA GLY A 7 -28.78 24.71 -2.46
C GLY A 7 -28.43 24.94 -0.98
N ASN A 8 -28.11 23.88 -0.22
CA ASN A 8 -27.74 24.02 1.20
C ASN A 8 -26.34 24.59 1.40
N ALA A 9 -25.43 24.41 0.45
CA ALA A 9 -24.07 24.93 0.52
C ALA A 9 -24.04 26.42 0.13
N VAL A 10 -23.50 27.26 1.01
CA VAL A 10 -23.46 28.71 0.88
C VAL A 10 -22.07 29.18 0.43
N PRO A 11 -21.95 29.98 -0.65
CA PRO A 11 -20.68 30.59 -1.06
C PRO A 11 -20.07 31.44 0.07
N ASP A 12 -18.74 31.44 0.17
CA ASP A 12 -17.91 32.10 1.20
C ASP A 12 -18.17 31.68 2.66
N HIS A 13 -18.98 30.63 2.86
CA HIS A 13 -19.19 29.98 4.15
C HIS A 13 -18.77 28.50 4.07
N ASP A 14 -19.37 27.75 3.14
CA ASP A 14 -19.11 26.33 2.97
C ASP A 14 -18.11 26.07 1.84
N TYR A 15 -18.00 26.96 0.85
CA TYR A 15 -17.01 26.88 -0.23
C TYR A 15 -16.66 28.27 -0.77
N PRO A 16 -15.45 28.47 -1.34
CA PRO A 16 -15.05 29.76 -1.92
C PRO A 16 -15.94 30.22 -3.09
N SER A 17 -16.25 31.50 -3.17
CA SER A 17 -16.92 32.11 -4.34
C SER A 17 -15.97 32.47 -5.51
N GLU A 18 -14.82 31.82 -5.57
CA GLU A 18 -13.76 32.06 -6.58
C GLU A 18 -14.14 31.49 -7.96
N GLU A 19 -13.79 32.22 -9.03
CA GLU A 19 -14.01 31.76 -10.39
C GLU A 19 -13.25 30.43 -10.65
N GLY A 20 -13.99 29.42 -11.11
CA GLY A 20 -13.45 28.08 -11.36
C GLY A 20 -13.58 27.10 -10.17
N TRP A 21 -14.01 27.56 -8.99
CA TRP A 21 -14.37 26.65 -7.90
C TRP A 21 -15.68 25.92 -8.24
N PRO A 22 -15.75 24.57 -8.12
CA PRO A 22 -16.99 23.85 -8.41
C PRO A 22 -18.09 24.20 -7.40
N VAL A 23 -19.24 24.62 -7.88
CA VAL A 23 -20.41 24.94 -7.04
C VAL A 23 -20.78 23.73 -6.18
N GLY A 24 -20.89 23.95 -4.87
CA GLY A 24 -21.23 22.90 -3.89
C GLY A 24 -20.09 21.94 -3.55
N PHE A 25 -18.86 22.16 -4.05
CA PHE A 25 -17.70 21.41 -3.58
C PHE A 25 -17.19 22.01 -2.26
N VAL A 26 -17.59 21.42 -1.14
CA VAL A 26 -17.17 21.81 0.20
C VAL A 26 -15.79 21.20 0.50
N PRO A 27 -14.74 22.00 0.73
CA PRO A 27 -13.43 21.46 1.07
C PRO A 27 -13.47 20.85 2.48
N VAL A 28 -13.05 19.60 2.61
CA VAL A 28 -12.83 18.94 3.89
C VAL A 28 -11.33 18.77 4.08
N PRO A 29 -10.74 19.26 5.18
CA PRO A 29 -9.30 19.13 5.41
C PRO A 29 -8.92 17.65 5.52
N ILE A 30 -7.91 17.25 4.75
CA ILE A 30 -7.28 15.93 4.85
C ILE A 30 -5.96 16.13 5.59
N HIS A 31 -5.90 15.65 6.83
CA HIS A 31 -4.68 15.68 7.62
C HIS A 31 -3.75 14.54 7.21
N THR A 32 -2.47 14.85 7.10
CA THR A 32 -1.41 13.88 6.81
C THR A 32 -0.11 14.32 7.48
N VAL A 33 0.86 13.41 7.55
CA VAL A 33 2.20 13.64 8.09
C VAL A 33 3.21 12.90 7.20
N GLU A 34 4.49 13.17 7.39
CA GLU A 34 5.55 12.43 6.68
C GLU A 34 5.56 10.95 7.10
N ASN A 35 5.85 10.06 6.15
CA ASN A 35 5.72 8.60 6.35
C ASN A 35 6.48 8.05 7.57
N HIS A 36 7.66 8.61 7.88
CA HIS A 36 8.51 8.15 8.99
C HIS A 36 8.01 8.59 10.38
N ILE A 37 7.01 9.48 10.43
CA ILE A 37 6.31 9.92 11.65
C ILE A 37 4.81 9.60 11.62
N ASP A 38 4.36 8.82 10.64
CA ASP A 38 2.99 8.33 10.59
C ASP A 38 2.83 7.12 11.51
N TYR A 39 2.35 7.38 12.73
CA TYR A 39 2.08 6.35 13.73
C TYR A 39 0.63 5.85 13.71
N VAL A 40 -0.19 6.31 12.76
CA VAL A 40 -1.63 5.99 12.68
C VAL A 40 -1.92 5.04 11.53
N LEU A 41 -1.39 5.32 10.34
CA LEU A 41 -1.76 4.62 9.11
C LEU A 41 -0.60 3.86 8.45
N ASN A 42 0.67 4.18 8.72
CA ASN A 42 1.79 3.49 8.09
C ASN A 42 2.06 2.13 8.77
N PRO A 43 1.75 0.98 8.12
CA PRO A 43 2.02 -0.35 8.69
C PRO A 43 3.51 -0.73 8.61
N GLY A 44 4.29 -0.02 7.79
CA GLY A 44 5.75 -0.13 7.68
C GLY A 44 6.44 0.94 8.52
N ALA A 45 5.98 1.13 9.76
CA ALA A 45 6.64 2.02 10.70
C ALA A 45 8.12 1.64 10.84
N ASP A 46 9.00 2.64 10.90
CA ASP A 46 10.45 2.43 11.05
C ASP A 46 10.74 1.77 12.40
N CYS A 47 10.86 0.44 12.37
CA CYS A 47 10.90 -0.39 13.56
C CYS A 47 11.92 -1.51 13.36
N GLU A 48 13.12 -1.34 13.91
CA GLU A 48 14.18 -2.37 13.86
C GLU A 48 13.69 -3.73 14.37
N ARG A 49 12.76 -3.72 15.34
CA ARG A 49 12.19 -4.95 15.89
C ARG A 49 11.40 -5.75 14.87
N GLN A 50 10.78 -5.10 13.88
CA GLN A 50 10.07 -5.78 12.79
C GLN A 50 11.03 -6.66 11.98
N GLY A 51 12.18 -6.11 11.57
CA GLY A 51 13.19 -6.87 10.83
C GLY A 51 13.74 -8.05 11.64
N GLN A 52 14.02 -7.84 12.93
CA GLN A 52 14.46 -8.92 13.82
C GLN A 52 13.43 -10.04 13.97
N LEU A 53 12.15 -9.68 14.15
CA LEU A 53 11.06 -10.65 14.24
C LEU A 53 10.88 -11.42 12.94
N TRP A 54 11.07 -10.78 11.79
CA TRP A 54 11.02 -11.46 10.50
C TRP A 54 12.15 -12.47 10.32
N GLU A 55 13.40 -12.11 10.67
CA GLU A 55 14.51 -13.06 10.63
C GLU A 55 14.28 -14.25 11.58
N MET A 56 13.76 -13.99 12.79
CA MET A 56 13.35 -15.06 13.71
C MET A 56 12.26 -15.95 13.09
N ALA A 57 11.24 -15.35 12.45
CA ALA A 57 10.17 -16.10 11.81
C ALA A 57 10.71 -17.01 10.71
N LYS A 58 11.67 -16.56 9.90
CA LYS A 58 12.30 -17.39 8.85
C LYS A 58 13.01 -18.63 9.38
N THR A 59 13.45 -18.61 10.64
CA THR A 59 14.04 -19.79 11.31
C THR A 59 13.01 -20.73 11.94
N SER A 60 11.74 -20.33 12.03
CA SER A 60 10.68 -21.19 12.56
C SER A 60 10.45 -22.43 11.68
N PRO A 61 10.02 -23.57 12.24
CA PRO A 61 9.72 -24.77 11.46
C PRO A 61 8.72 -24.52 10.32
N GLU A 62 7.70 -23.71 10.57
CA GLU A 62 6.60 -23.46 9.64
C GLU A 62 7.06 -22.66 8.42
N VAL A 63 7.71 -21.52 8.67
CA VAL A 63 8.17 -20.64 7.59
C VAL A 63 9.33 -21.30 6.84
N ASN A 64 10.26 -21.92 7.55
CA ASN A 64 11.37 -22.64 6.92
C ASN A 64 10.86 -23.81 6.05
N ALA A 65 9.89 -24.59 6.53
CA ALA A 65 9.28 -25.66 5.73
C ALA A 65 8.57 -25.12 4.50
N PHE A 66 7.85 -24.00 4.61
CA PHE A 66 7.19 -23.37 3.48
C PHE A 66 8.18 -22.85 2.44
N MET A 67 9.22 -22.12 2.88
CA MET A 67 10.25 -21.56 2.00
C MET A 67 11.04 -22.64 1.25
N ASN A 68 11.23 -23.82 1.84
CA ASN A 68 11.93 -24.94 1.23
C ASN A 68 11.01 -25.93 0.49
N ARG A 69 9.71 -25.66 0.41
CA ARG A 69 8.77 -26.53 -0.30
C ARG A 69 9.14 -26.57 -1.79
N PRO A 70 9.24 -27.75 -2.44
CA PRO A 70 9.80 -27.85 -3.79
C PRO A 70 9.10 -27.00 -4.85
N ASP A 71 7.78 -26.85 -4.75
CA ASP A 71 6.96 -26.02 -5.63
C ASP A 71 7.19 -24.51 -5.42
N VAL A 72 7.39 -24.07 -4.16
CA VAL A 72 7.72 -22.67 -3.85
C VAL A 72 9.08 -22.31 -4.42
N VAL A 73 10.09 -23.16 -4.19
CA VAL A 73 11.44 -22.96 -4.74
C VAL A 73 11.42 -22.95 -6.27
N ALA A 74 10.68 -23.87 -6.90
CA ALA A 74 10.55 -23.94 -8.35
C ALA A 74 9.84 -22.70 -8.92
N LEU A 75 8.80 -22.20 -8.24
CA LEU A 75 8.10 -20.98 -8.64
C LEU A 75 9.02 -19.76 -8.59
N LEU A 76 9.69 -19.52 -7.45
CA LEU A 76 10.58 -18.37 -7.29
C LEU A 76 11.73 -18.39 -8.31
N LYS A 77 12.29 -19.57 -8.58
CA LYS A 77 13.29 -19.77 -9.64
C LYS A 77 12.74 -19.39 -11.02
N LYS A 78 11.56 -19.91 -11.38
CA LYS A 78 10.94 -19.63 -12.67
C LYS A 78 10.64 -18.13 -12.84
N LEU A 79 10.10 -17.49 -11.79
CA LEU A 79 9.82 -16.05 -11.81
C LEU A 79 11.11 -15.25 -11.98
N SER A 80 12.19 -15.65 -11.31
CA SER A 80 13.50 -15.00 -11.48
C SER A 80 14.04 -15.13 -12.91
N GLU A 81 13.92 -16.31 -13.51
CA GLU A 81 14.35 -16.55 -14.90
C GLU A 81 13.55 -15.73 -15.92
N VAL A 82 12.23 -15.64 -15.74
CA VAL A 82 11.35 -14.92 -16.66
C VAL A 82 11.50 -13.40 -16.53
N THR A 83 11.69 -12.88 -15.32
CA THR A 83 11.75 -11.44 -15.07
C THR A 83 13.15 -10.87 -15.16
N GLY A 84 14.20 -11.70 -15.03
CA GLY A 84 15.58 -11.23 -14.89
C GLY A 84 15.89 -10.58 -13.53
N ILE A 85 14.96 -10.64 -12.57
CA ILE A 85 15.11 -10.11 -11.21
C ILE A 85 15.36 -11.29 -10.26
N ASN A 86 16.18 -11.12 -9.22
CA ASN A 86 16.30 -12.13 -8.18
C ASN A 86 15.05 -12.13 -7.29
N VAL A 87 14.07 -12.97 -7.62
CA VAL A 87 12.79 -13.07 -6.89
C VAL A 87 12.97 -14.01 -5.70
N THR A 88 12.69 -13.48 -4.53
CA THR A 88 12.67 -14.19 -3.25
C THR A 88 11.29 -14.05 -2.61
N ILE A 89 11.09 -14.75 -1.51
CA ILE A 89 9.86 -14.60 -0.72
C ILE A 89 9.66 -13.18 -0.17
N ASP A 90 10.77 -12.43 0.06
CA ASP A 90 10.74 -11.09 0.63
C ASP A 90 10.33 -10.02 -0.39
N ASN A 91 10.43 -10.32 -1.69
CA ASN A 91 10.13 -9.37 -2.76
C ASN A 91 9.10 -9.86 -3.78
N LEU A 92 8.44 -11.00 -3.55
CA LEU A 92 7.47 -11.57 -4.49
C LEU A 92 6.31 -10.61 -4.85
N TRP A 93 5.97 -9.68 -3.95
CA TRP A 93 4.95 -8.64 -4.14
C TRP A 93 5.23 -7.76 -5.37
N ILE A 94 6.50 -7.58 -5.78
CA ILE A 94 6.85 -6.82 -7.00
C ILE A 94 6.26 -7.43 -8.28
N ILE A 95 5.89 -8.71 -8.25
CA ILE A 95 5.22 -9.42 -9.34
C ILE A 95 3.74 -9.57 -9.05
N GLY A 96 3.38 -9.94 -7.81
CA GLY A 96 1.99 -10.17 -7.42
C GLY A 96 1.11 -8.94 -7.59
N ASP A 97 1.57 -7.78 -7.12
CA ASP A 97 0.76 -6.56 -7.10
C ASP A 97 0.46 -6.05 -8.52
N PRO A 98 1.45 -5.93 -9.44
CA PRO A 98 1.15 -5.52 -10.81
C PRO A 98 0.25 -6.52 -11.55
N LEU A 99 0.46 -7.83 -11.37
CA LEU A 99 -0.40 -8.82 -12.02
C LEU A 99 -1.85 -8.74 -11.54
N LEU A 100 -2.07 -8.43 -10.26
CA LEU A 100 -3.41 -8.23 -9.72
C LEU A 100 -4.09 -7.00 -10.34
N VAL A 101 -3.33 -5.93 -10.59
CA VAL A 101 -3.84 -4.68 -11.19
C VAL A 101 -4.10 -4.84 -12.69
N GLU A 102 -3.23 -5.54 -13.43
CA GLU A 102 -3.33 -5.66 -14.89
C GLU A 102 -4.34 -6.72 -15.35
N VAL A 103 -4.62 -7.73 -14.51
CA VAL A 103 -5.47 -8.87 -14.86
C VAL A 103 -6.79 -8.88 -14.08
N GLY A 104 -6.92 -8.07 -13.02
CA GLY A 104 -8.14 -7.91 -12.21
C GLY A 104 -9.10 -6.86 -12.76
#